data_AF-A0AAN8LZT7-F1
#
_entry.id   AF-A0AAN8LZT7-F1
#
_cell.length_a   1.000
_cell.length_b   1.000
_cell.length_c   1.000
_cell.angle_alpha   90.00
_cell.angle_beta   90.00
_cell.angle_gamma   90.00
#
_symmetry.space_group_name_H-M   'P 1'
#
loop_
_entity.id
_entity.type
_entity.pdbx_description
1 polymer ?
#
loop_
_entity_poly.entity_id
_entity_poly.type
_entity_poly.pdbx_seq_one_letter_code
_entity_poly.pdbx_strand_id
1 'polypeptide(L)'
;MPSEIPTDDGLSLLDEEVGAHGCSACVWREQSKVLRLETIKSQILSKLRLKQAPNISREVVNQLLPKAPPLQQLLDHHDFQGDASSQDEFMEEDEYHATTESVITMASERE
;
A
#
# COMPACT_ATOMS: atom_id res chain seq x y z
N MET A 1 -7.44 8.98 -61.65
CA MET A 1 -5.96 9.02 -61.70
C MET A 1 -5.54 10.13 -60.75
N PRO A 2 -4.63 9.86 -59.81
CA PRO A 2 -4.93 9.49 -58.43
C PRO A 2 -5.01 10.67 -57.46
N SER A 3 -5.82 10.46 -56.41
CA SER A 3 -6.04 11.32 -55.26
C SER A 3 -4.81 11.36 -54.35
N GLU A 4 -4.39 12.56 -53.93
CA GLU A 4 -3.35 12.73 -52.92
C GLU A 4 -3.96 12.50 -51.53
N ILE A 5 -3.45 11.49 -50.85
CA ILE A 5 -3.78 11.13 -49.46
C ILE A 5 -2.82 11.95 -48.59
N PRO A 6 -3.30 12.73 -47.59
CA PRO A 6 -2.38 13.27 -46.59
C PRO A 6 -1.96 12.10 -45.70
N THR A 7 -0.68 11.75 -45.74
CA THR A 7 -0.08 10.82 -44.78
C THR A 7 -0.03 11.51 -43.42
N ASP A 8 -0.95 11.10 -42.55
CA ASP A 8 -0.84 11.21 -41.10
C ASP A 8 0.34 10.34 -40.67
N ASP A 9 1.53 10.93 -40.52
CA ASP A 9 2.66 10.31 -39.82
C ASP A 9 2.43 10.43 -38.31
N GLY A 10 1.34 9.79 -37.86
CA GLY A 10 1.20 9.32 -36.50
C GLY A 10 1.73 7.89 -36.43
N LEU A 11 2.90 7.71 -35.81
CA LEU A 11 3.17 6.72 -34.75
C LEU A 11 4.68 6.45 -34.63
N SER A 12 5.11 6.35 -33.37
CA SER A 12 6.29 5.61 -32.87
C SER A 12 7.68 6.12 -33.23
N LEU A 13 8.26 6.87 -32.29
CA LEU A 13 9.56 6.47 -31.75
C LEU A 13 9.63 6.83 -30.26
N LEU A 14 9.01 5.98 -29.43
CA LEU A 14 9.48 5.79 -28.06
C LEU A 14 10.75 4.94 -28.19
N ASP A 15 11.86 5.57 -28.56
CA ASP A 15 13.19 4.98 -28.45
C ASP A 15 14.11 6.04 -27.83
N GLU A 16 13.81 6.38 -26.58
CA GLU A 16 14.89 6.68 -25.63
C GLU A 16 15.22 5.35 -24.95
N GLU A 17 16.01 4.54 -25.65
CA GLU A 17 16.86 3.49 -25.11
C GLU A 17 17.81 4.11 -24.05
N VAL A 18 17.29 4.29 -22.85
CA VAL A 18 18.07 4.57 -21.64
C VAL A 18 17.92 3.37 -20.72
N GLY A 19 18.68 2.31 -21.02
CA GLY A 19 19.08 1.30 -20.03
C GLY A 19 18.40 -0.07 -20.13
N ALA A 20 18.51 -0.74 -21.28
CA ALA A 20 18.13 -2.16 -21.45
C ALA A 20 19.09 -3.15 -20.75
N HIS A 21 19.42 -2.89 -19.48
CA HIS A 21 19.61 -3.92 -18.47
C HIS A 21 18.81 -3.48 -17.24
N GLY A 22 17.49 -3.58 -17.35
CA GLY A 22 16.59 -3.35 -16.23
C GLY A 22 17.01 -4.21 -15.05
N CYS A 23 17.33 -3.59 -13.92
CA CYS A 23 17.71 -4.30 -12.70
C CYS A 23 16.65 -5.38 -12.39
N SER A 24 17.04 -6.65 -12.35
CA SER A 24 16.12 -7.78 -12.14
C SER A 24 15.36 -7.65 -10.81
N ALA A 25 16.01 -7.08 -9.79
CA ALA A 25 15.38 -6.76 -8.52
C ALA A 25 14.31 -5.66 -8.66
N CYS A 26 14.49 -4.67 -9.53
CA CYS A 26 13.48 -3.64 -9.79
C CYS A 26 12.27 -4.22 -10.52
N VAL A 27 12.50 -5.06 -11.54
CA VAL A 27 11.42 -5.77 -12.26
C VAL A 27 10.64 -6.67 -11.30
N TRP A 28 11.33 -7.43 -10.45
CA TRP A 28 10.71 -8.27 -9.43
C TRP A 28 9.90 -7.46 -8.42
N ARG A 29 10.43 -6.31 -7.96
CA ARG A 29 9.72 -5.42 -7.04
C ARG A 29 8.44 -4.89 -7.66
N GLU A 30 8.47 -4.49 -8.94
CA GLU A 30 7.28 -3.99 -9.62
C GLU A 30 6.23 -5.10 -9.80
N GLN A 31 6.64 -6.30 -10.22
CA GLN A 31 5.73 -7.45 -10.30
C GLN A 31 5.14 -7.81 -8.93
N SER A 32 5.97 -7.86 -7.88
CA SER A 32 5.54 -8.12 -6.51
C SER A 32 4.57 -7.07 -6.01
N LYS A 33 4.79 -5.80 -6.35
CA LYS A 33 3.92 -4.68 -6.00
C LYS A 33 2.55 -4.84 -6.66
N VAL A 34 2.49 -5.16 -7.96
CA VAL A 34 1.22 -5.38 -8.67
C VAL A 34 0.44 -6.53 -8.03
N LEU A 35 1.10 -7.66 -7.72
CA LEU A 35 0.45 -8.79 -7.03
C LEU A 35 -0.04 -8.41 -5.63
N ARG A 36 0.76 -7.64 -4.89
CA ARG A 36 0.37 -7.13 -3.56
C ARG A 36 -0.83 -6.20 -3.64
N LEU A 37 -0.93 -5.35 -4.66
CA LEU A 37 -2.09 -4.48 -4.87
C LEU A 37 -3.36 -5.28 -5.12
N GLU A 38 -3.33 -6.31 -5.96
CA GLU A 38 -4.49 -7.20 -6.18
C GLU A 38 -4.88 -7.96 -4.91
N THR A 39 -3.88 -8.37 -4.12
CA THR A 39 -4.10 -9.00 -2.82
C THR A 39 -4.78 -8.03 -1.84
N ILE A 40 -4.29 -6.80 -1.74
CA ILE A 40 -4.88 -5.77 -0.87
C ILE A 40 -6.32 -5.46 -1.31
N LYS A 41 -6.58 -5.28 -2.61
CA LYS A 41 -7.92 -5.05 -3.15
C LYS A 41 -8.90 -6.15 -2.72
N SER A 42 -8.54 -7.42 -2.93
CA SER A 42 -9.37 -8.56 -2.56
C SER A 42 -9.55 -8.72 -1.04
N GLN A 43 -8.50 -8.47 -0.26
CA GLN A 43 -8.57 -8.49 1.21
C GLN A 43 -9.52 -7.43 1.76
N ILE A 44 -9.47 -6.20 1.24
CA ILE A 44 -10.38 -5.12 1.65
C ILE A 44 -11.83 -5.51 1.37
N LEU A 45 -12.12 -5.97 0.16
CA LEU A 45 -13.47 -6.41 -0.21
C LEU A 45 -13.96 -7.57 0.66
N SER A 46 -13.10 -8.56 0.91
CA SER A 46 -13.42 -9.70 1.77
C SER A 46 -13.69 -9.29 3.22
N LYS A 47 -12.84 -8.44 3.81
CA LYS A 47 -13.00 -7.95 5.19
C LYS A 47 -14.29 -7.15 5.36
N LEU A 48 -14.63 -6.32 4.38
CA LEU A 48 -15.88 -5.56 4.36
C LEU A 48 -17.11 -6.38 3.91
N ARG A 49 -16.91 -7.66 3.59
CA ARG A 49 -17.96 -8.58 3.09
C ARG A 49 -18.65 -8.07 1.81
N LEU A 50 -17.90 -7.37 0.96
CA LEU A 50 -18.36 -6.84 -0.32
C LEU A 50 -17.92 -7.77 -1.45
N LYS A 51 -18.82 -8.01 -2.42
CA LYS A 51 -18.49 -8.76 -3.65
C LYS A 51 -17.70 -7.92 -4.65
N GLN A 52 -17.99 -6.62 -4.69
CA GLN A 52 -17.38 -5.66 -5.61
C GLN A 52 -17.31 -4.29 -4.92
N ALA A 53 -16.45 -3.42 -5.43
CA ALA A 53 -16.40 -2.04 -4.98
C ALA A 53 -17.76 -1.34 -5.21
N PRO A 54 -18.25 -0.51 -4.27
CA PRO A 54 -19.46 0.27 -4.47
C PRO A 54 -19.30 1.22 -5.66
N ASN A 55 -20.25 1.18 -6.60
CA ASN A 55 -20.26 2.06 -7.77
C ASN A 55 -20.87 3.43 -7.40
N ILE A 56 -20.12 4.25 -6.67
CA ILE A 56 -20.54 5.60 -6.27
C ILE A 56 -19.52 6.63 -6.75
N SER A 57 -19.99 7.73 -7.35
CA SER A 57 -19.11 8.84 -7.74
C SER A 57 -18.82 9.74 -6.54
N ARG A 58 -17.78 10.57 -6.65
CA ARG A 58 -17.40 11.50 -5.58
C ARG A 58 -18.49 12.53 -5.29
N GLU A 59 -19.22 12.96 -6.30
CA GLU A 59 -20.34 13.91 -6.19
C GLU A 59 -21.53 13.29 -5.46
N VAL A 60 -21.79 12.01 -5.70
CA VAL A 60 -22.84 11.25 -5.01
C VAL A 60 -22.46 11.04 -3.55
N VAL A 61 -21.18 10.71 -3.27
CA VAL A 61 -20.66 10.60 -1.90
C VAL A 61 -20.88 11.90 -1.12
N ASN A 62 -20.59 13.06 -1.71
CA ASN A 62 -20.79 14.36 -1.06
C ASN A 62 -22.25 14.72 -0.77
N GLN A 63 -23.19 14.16 -1.54
CA GLN A 63 -24.63 14.32 -1.30
C GLN A 63 -25.18 13.33 -0.27
N LEU A 64 -24.65 12.09 -0.28
CA LEU A 64 -25.11 11.02 0.59
C LEU A 64 -24.49 11.07 1.99
N LEU A 65 -23.26 11.57 2.13
CA LEU A 65 -22.60 11.73 3.43
C LEU A 65 -23.21 12.95 4.16
N PRO A 66 -23.91 12.74 5.28
CA PRO A 66 -24.43 13.86 6.06
C PRO A 66 -23.27 14.65 6.68
N LYS A 67 -23.31 15.97 6.53
CA LYS A 67 -22.39 16.91 7.21
C LYS A 67 -22.80 17.11 8.67
N ALA A 68 -22.99 16.00 9.38
CA ALA A 68 -23.35 16.00 10.79
C ALA A 68 -22.07 16.07 11.65
N PRO A 69 -22.06 16.86 12.74
CA PRO A 69 -20.92 16.94 13.67
C PRO A 69 -20.30 15.59 14.09
N PRO A 70 -21.07 14.53 14.42
CA PRO A 70 -20.47 13.26 14.84
C PRO A 70 -19.68 12.53 13.74
N LEU A 71 -20.08 12.64 12.47
CA LEU A 71 -19.34 12.03 11.36
C LEU A 71 -18.06 12.82 11.05
N GLN A 72 -18.14 14.14 11.15
CA GLN A 72 -16.98 14.99 10.92
C GLN A 72 -15.90 14.73 11.97
N GLN A 73 -16.27 14.61 13.25
CA GLN A 73 -15.33 14.25 14.30
C GLN A 73 -14.63 12.89 14.03
N LEU A 74 -15.37 11.89 13.54
CA LEU A 74 -14.79 10.59 13.19
C LEU A 74 -13.81 10.69 12.00
N LEU A 75 -14.11 11.53 11.01
CA LEU A 75 -13.21 11.78 9.88
C LEU A 75 -11.95 12.53 10.33
N ASP A 76 -12.10 13.56 11.16
CA ASP A 76 -11.00 14.35 11.72
C ASP A 76 -10.04 13.48 12.56
N HIS A 77 -10.55 12.44 13.24
CA HIS A 77 -9.72 11.46 13.96
C HIS A 77 -8.87 10.57 13.04
N HIS A 78 -9.31 10.39 11.80
CA HIS A 78 -8.66 9.53 10.80
C HIS A 78 -8.01 10.32 9.66
N ASP A 79 -7.95 11.65 9.75
CA ASP A 79 -7.11 12.45 8.88
C ASP A 79 -5.67 11.97 9.06
N PHE A 80 -5.20 11.23 8.06
CA PHE A 80 -3.89 10.62 8.02
C PHE A 80 -2.85 11.72 8.15
N GLN A 81 -2.32 11.91 9.36
CA GLN A 81 -1.12 12.68 9.59
C GLN A 81 -0.01 11.97 8.80
N GLY A 82 0.34 12.52 7.63
CA GLY A 82 1.26 11.90 6.68
C GLY A 82 2.69 11.71 7.21
N ASP A 83 3.00 12.20 8.41
CA ASP A 83 4.25 12.03 9.14
C ASP A 83 4.09 11.50 10.56
N ALA A 84 2.86 11.32 11.06
CA ALA A 84 2.68 10.73 12.38
C ALA A 84 2.99 9.25 12.24
N SER A 85 4.13 8.85 12.76
CA SER A 85 4.22 7.55 13.39
C SER A 85 3.06 7.49 14.37
N SER A 86 1.94 6.88 13.97
CA SER A 86 0.96 6.38 14.92
C SER A 86 1.75 5.38 15.74
N GLN A 87 2.37 5.90 16.79
CA GLN A 87 3.05 5.17 17.84
C GLN A 87 1.95 4.58 18.71
N ASP A 88 1.01 3.88 18.07
CA ASP A 88 0.33 2.81 18.76
C ASP A 88 1.40 1.75 18.81
N GLU A 89 2.02 1.66 19.98
CA GLU A 89 2.94 0.62 20.40
C GLU A 89 2.30 -0.75 20.10
N PHE A 90 2.38 -1.20 18.84
CA PHE A 90 2.68 -2.59 18.58
C PHE A 90 4.12 -2.82 19.09
N MET A 91 4.29 -2.72 20.41
CA MET A 91 5.24 -3.58 21.07
C MET A 91 4.73 -4.97 20.73
N GLU A 92 5.33 -5.60 19.73
CA GLU A 92 5.24 -7.05 19.61
C GLU A 92 5.64 -7.54 21.00
N GLU A 93 4.68 -8.09 21.76
CA GLU A 93 5.01 -8.86 22.93
C GLU A 93 6.08 -9.83 22.46
N ASP A 94 7.25 -9.79 23.10
CA ASP A 94 8.40 -10.59 22.72
C ASP A 94 8.12 -12.06 23.08
N GLU A 95 7.11 -12.64 22.41
CA GLU A 95 6.55 -13.96 22.65
C GLU A 95 7.45 -15.04 22.04
N TYR A 96 8.36 -14.66 21.14
CA TYR A 96 9.31 -15.57 20.53
C TYR A 96 10.57 -15.80 21.39
N HIS A 97 11.09 -14.78 22.08
CA HIS A 97 12.29 -14.95 22.89
C HIS A 97 11.95 -15.41 24.31
N ALA A 98 12.78 -16.28 24.88
CA ALA A 98 12.58 -16.77 26.23
C ALA A 98 12.84 -15.66 27.26
N THR A 99 11.81 -15.32 28.06
CA THR A 99 11.95 -14.41 29.20
C THR A 99 12.60 -15.14 30.38
N THR A 100 13.71 -14.62 30.89
CA THR A 100 14.41 -15.21 32.03
C THR A 100 13.79 -14.73 33.34
N GLU A 101 13.21 -15.64 34.13
CA GLU A 101 12.59 -15.30 35.43
C GLU A 101 13.61 -15.19 36.58
N SER A 102 14.65 -16.03 36.58
CA SER A 102 15.68 -16.03 37.64
C SER A 102 17.01 -16.63 37.16
N VAL A 103 18.11 -15.99 37.55
CA VAL A 103 19.48 -16.48 37.31
C VAL A 103 20.23 -16.51 38.63
N ILE A 104 20.74 -17.69 39.02
CA ILE A 104 21.63 -17.86 40.16
C ILE A 104 22.93 -18.45 39.64
N THR A 105 23.99 -17.65 39.61
CA THR A 105 25.33 -18.10 39.23
C THR A 105 26.17 -18.42 40.46
N MET A 106 26.90 -19.52 40.41
CA MET A 106 27.84 -19.94 41.46
C MET A 106 29.24 -19.40 41.17
N ALA A 107 30.08 -19.29 42.22
CA ALA A 107 31.47 -18.88 42.07
C ALA A 107 32.25 -19.88 41.19
N SER A 108 32.98 -19.38 40.19
CA SER A 108 33.90 -20.17 39.39
C SER A 108 35.33 -20.07 39.94
N GLU A 109 36.13 -21.10 39.71
CA GLU A 109 37.52 -21.14 40.13
C GLU A 109 38.38 -20.16 39.32
N ARG A 110 39.46 -19.67 39.93
CA ARG A 110 40.44 -18.85 39.21
C ARG A 110 41.49 -19.77 38.62
N GLU A 111 41.69 -19.70 37.30
CA GLU A 111 42.89 -20.25 36.65
C GLU A 111 44.17 -19.58 37.17
#